data_AF-A0A955FKE9-F1
#
_entry.id   AF-A0A955FKE9-F1
#
_cell.length_a   1.000
_cell.length_b   1.000
_cell.length_c   1.000
_cell.angle_alpha   90.00
_cell.angle_beta   90.00
_cell.angle_gamma   90.00
#
_symmetry.space_group_name_H-M   'P 1'
#
loop_
_entity.id
_entity.type
_entity.pdbx_description
1 polymer ?
#
loop_
_entity_poly.entity_id
_entity_poly.type
_entity_poly.pdbx_seq_one_letter_code
_entity_poly.pdbx_strand_id
1 'polypeptide(L)'
;MAISSWFKNFFGIRNADSNATASFYATIYPESVRYALSHNEAYLGAAEFHALVHNFPYEVVYLMVKAVAYSPQKQRQYIEDLTRVYMQDDYMDALKAFLNKEIDLLPEGTRVQGTKLAQLSRYGASYWQDKFRTLIENAIKEDALAVPRIVAHTPFIAYHHFIDLYKNIGNGQLSVIVPEWMIDKDNTLMGYSIDLRDGVHVLLQQKSRCLHGNWDCMGHACTMDERLCQRSYFIDDTINTGTTSKKVTNFWNSKYGSEVPLDRIKVITNLNKK
;
A
#
# COMPACT_ATOMS: atom_id res chain seq x y z
N MET A 1 13.60 49.60 4.81
CA MET A 1 12.88 49.74 6.09
C MET A 1 13.38 48.67 7.05
N ALA A 2 14.04 49.06 8.13
CA ALA A 2 14.62 48.12 9.09
C ALA A 2 13.53 47.63 10.07
N ILE A 3 13.24 46.33 10.05
CA ILE A 3 12.31 45.70 11.01
C ILE A 3 13.01 45.64 12.37
N SER A 4 12.38 46.19 13.41
CA SER A 4 12.96 46.33 14.75
C SER A 4 13.26 44.98 15.41
N SER A 5 14.33 44.94 16.20
CA SER A 5 14.87 43.75 16.89
C SER A 5 13.87 43.03 17.81
N TRP A 6 12.82 43.72 18.24
CA TRP A 6 11.79 43.17 19.12
C TRP A 6 10.87 42.18 18.39
N PHE A 7 10.54 42.46 17.12
CA PHE A 7 9.73 41.55 16.28
C PHE A 7 10.43 40.22 15.99
N LYS A 8 11.75 40.21 15.86
CA LYS A 8 12.52 38.97 15.61
C LYS A 8 12.56 38.04 16.83
N ASN A 9 12.63 38.61 18.04
CA ASN A 9 12.63 37.85 19.28
C ASN A 9 11.24 37.31 19.65
N PHE A 10 10.16 38.02 19.28
CA PHE A 10 8.80 37.57 19.58
C PHE A 10 8.36 36.35 18.73
N PHE A 11 8.86 36.24 17.49
CA PHE A 11 8.55 35.11 16.59
C PHE A 11 9.63 34.04 16.54
N GLY A 12 10.67 34.12 17.39
CA GLY A 12 11.74 33.10 17.41
C GLY A 12 12.47 32.93 16.08
N ILE A 13 12.51 33.97 15.23
CA ILE A 13 13.23 33.94 13.95
C ILE A 13 14.71 34.16 14.24
N ARG A 14 15.37 33.09 14.72
CA ARG A 14 16.81 32.93 14.51
C ARG A 14 17.01 32.81 13.01
N ASN A 15 18.04 33.46 12.48
CA ASN A 15 18.50 33.20 11.11
C ASN A 15 18.87 31.72 11.04
N ALA A 16 17.90 30.89 10.64
CA ALA A 16 18.11 29.48 10.41
C ALA A 16 18.97 29.39 9.16
N ASP A 17 20.09 28.68 9.28
CA ASP A 17 20.86 28.23 8.13
C ASP A 17 19.89 27.71 7.08
N SER A 18 20.01 28.19 5.83
CA SER A 18 19.08 27.89 4.73
C SER A 18 18.84 26.39 4.54
N ASN A 19 19.80 25.56 4.94
CA ASN A 19 19.73 24.09 4.92
C ASN A 19 18.80 23.51 6.00
N ALA A 20 18.68 24.12 7.18
CA ALA A 20 17.80 23.65 8.26
C ALA A 20 16.32 23.94 7.93
N THR A 21 16.02 25.09 7.33
CA THR A 21 14.68 25.39 6.81
C THR A 21 14.28 24.47 5.67
N ALA A 22 15.17 24.22 4.69
CA ALA A 22 14.91 23.27 3.60
C ALA A 22 14.66 21.85 4.13
N SER A 23 15.45 21.42 5.12
CA SER A 23 15.28 20.12 5.81
C SER A 23 13.97 20.02 6.59
N PHE A 24 13.47 21.11 7.18
CA PHE A 24 12.19 21.10 7.91
C PHE A 24 10.99 21.01 6.95
N TYR A 25 10.96 21.80 5.87
CA TYR A 25 9.87 21.72 4.88
C TYR A 25 9.84 20.40 4.10
N ALA A 26 10.95 19.66 4.05
CA ALA A 26 10.97 18.30 3.51
C ALA A 26 10.20 17.28 4.37
N THR A 27 9.88 17.61 5.62
CA THR A 27 9.16 16.71 6.56
C THR A 27 7.67 17.03 6.70
N ILE A 28 7.23 18.15 6.13
CA ILE A 28 5.84 18.62 6.20
C ILE A 28 5.22 18.58 4.81
N TYR A 29 3.99 18.09 4.70
CA TYR A 29 3.29 18.11 3.42
C TYR A 29 3.14 19.54 2.86
N PRO A 30 3.20 19.71 1.53
CA PRO A 30 2.94 20.98 0.86
C PRO A 30 1.63 21.62 1.31
N GLU A 31 1.56 22.95 1.26
CA GLU A 31 0.38 23.70 1.71
C GLU A 31 -0.91 23.27 1.00
N SER A 32 -0.87 23.07 -0.33
CA SER A 32 -2.02 22.60 -1.10
C SER A 32 -2.56 21.26 -0.59
N VAL A 33 -1.67 20.32 -0.28
CA VAL A 33 -1.99 19.01 0.29
C VAL A 33 -2.59 19.16 1.68
N ARG A 34 -1.96 19.96 2.55
CA ARG A 34 -2.47 20.20 3.91
C ARG A 34 -3.86 20.85 3.87
N TYR A 35 -4.04 21.84 3.01
CA TYR A 35 -5.32 22.49 2.79
C TYR A 35 -6.38 21.48 2.33
N ALA A 36 -6.06 20.67 1.32
CA ALA A 36 -6.94 19.63 0.80
C ALA A 36 -7.26 18.55 1.84
N LEU A 37 -6.36 18.23 2.77
CA LEU A 37 -6.63 17.27 3.85
C LEU A 37 -7.51 17.85 4.97
N SER A 38 -7.41 19.15 5.23
CA SER A 38 -8.22 19.84 6.25
C SER A 38 -9.58 20.30 5.74
N HIS A 39 -9.72 20.48 4.43
CA HIS A 39 -10.93 20.98 3.77
C HIS A 39 -11.34 20.00 2.64
N ASN A 40 -12.36 20.28 1.84
CA ASN A 40 -12.71 19.49 0.65
C ASN A 40 -12.86 17.97 0.87
N GLU A 41 -13.35 17.54 2.04
CA GLU A 41 -13.55 16.12 2.39
C GLU A 41 -12.28 15.24 2.22
N ALA A 42 -11.09 15.85 2.24
CA ALA A 42 -9.80 15.21 2.01
C ALA A 42 -9.57 14.67 0.58
N TYR A 43 -10.23 15.23 -0.44
CA TYR A 43 -9.99 14.84 -1.85
C TYR A 43 -8.76 15.53 -2.46
N LEU A 44 -7.81 14.74 -2.95
CA LEU A 44 -6.60 15.18 -3.64
C LEU A 44 -6.63 14.74 -5.11
N GLY A 45 -6.15 15.58 -6.02
CA GLY A 45 -6.01 15.31 -7.45
C GLY A 45 -4.55 15.42 -7.93
N ALA A 46 -4.38 15.48 -9.25
CA ALA A 46 -3.05 15.46 -9.88
C ALA A 46 -2.10 16.55 -9.37
N ALA A 47 -2.60 17.77 -9.13
CA ALA A 47 -1.78 18.87 -8.62
C ALA A 47 -1.19 18.58 -7.23
N GLU A 48 -2.00 18.03 -6.31
CA GLU A 48 -1.52 17.61 -5.00
C GLU A 48 -0.58 16.41 -5.10
N PHE A 49 -0.79 15.50 -6.05
CA PHE A 49 0.09 14.35 -6.26
C PHE A 49 1.48 14.82 -6.69
N HIS A 50 1.58 15.68 -7.72
CA HIS A 50 2.87 16.24 -8.15
C HIS A 50 3.60 16.98 -7.03
N ALA A 51 2.87 17.74 -6.20
CA ALA A 51 3.47 18.45 -5.07
C ALA A 51 4.13 17.49 -4.05
N LEU A 52 3.67 16.24 -3.97
CA LEU A 52 4.20 15.23 -3.06
C LEU A 52 5.36 14.42 -3.66
N VAL A 53 5.46 14.25 -4.98
CA VAL A 53 6.40 13.30 -5.62
C VAL A 53 7.84 13.45 -5.13
N HIS A 54 8.33 14.69 -4.96
CA HIS A 54 9.74 14.91 -4.65
C HIS A 54 10.15 14.43 -3.24
N ASN A 55 9.32 14.70 -2.23
CA ASN A 55 9.63 14.46 -0.81
C ASN A 55 8.85 13.29 -0.20
N PHE A 56 7.71 12.93 -0.81
CA PHE A 56 6.75 11.94 -0.30
C PHE A 56 6.31 10.95 -1.40
N PRO A 57 7.25 10.32 -2.14
CA PRO A 57 6.90 9.47 -3.28
C PRO A 57 6.08 8.24 -2.88
N TYR A 58 6.28 7.68 -1.68
CA TYR A 58 5.51 6.52 -1.20
C TYR A 58 4.05 6.85 -0.93
N GLU A 59 3.77 8.06 -0.43
CA GLU A 59 2.42 8.58 -0.28
C GLU A 59 1.73 8.75 -1.63
N VAL A 60 2.47 9.23 -2.64
CA VAL A 60 1.97 9.31 -4.02
C VAL A 60 1.66 7.92 -4.56
N VAL A 61 2.49 6.91 -4.31
CA VAL A 61 2.20 5.52 -4.70
C VAL A 61 0.85 5.07 -4.14
N TYR A 62 0.59 5.33 -2.86
CA TYR A 62 -0.72 5.04 -2.25
C TYR A 62 -1.87 5.76 -2.96
N LEU A 63 -1.72 7.06 -3.24
CA LEU A 63 -2.76 7.85 -3.90
C LEU A 63 -3.01 7.36 -5.34
N MET A 64 -1.95 7.03 -6.08
CA MET A 64 -2.03 6.51 -7.43
C MET A 64 -2.75 5.17 -7.49
N VAL A 65 -2.40 4.22 -6.60
CA VAL A 65 -3.11 2.92 -6.52
C VAL A 65 -4.61 3.12 -6.31
N LYS A 66 -5.00 4.10 -5.47
CA LYS A 66 -6.42 4.45 -5.29
C LYS A 66 -7.04 5.07 -6.54
N ALA A 67 -6.30 5.91 -7.25
CA ALA A 67 -6.80 6.62 -8.44
C ALA A 67 -7.11 5.66 -9.58
N VAL A 68 -6.32 4.61 -9.75
CA VAL A 68 -6.53 3.60 -10.82
C VAL A 68 -7.42 2.42 -10.40
N ALA A 69 -7.89 2.37 -9.15
CA ALA A 69 -8.59 1.20 -8.59
C ALA A 69 -9.89 0.79 -9.31
N TYR A 70 -10.53 1.72 -10.03
CA TYR A 70 -11.77 1.46 -10.76
C TYR A 70 -11.56 0.83 -12.14
N SER A 71 -10.32 0.64 -12.58
CA SER A 71 -9.99 -0.04 -13.83
C SER A 71 -9.01 -1.18 -13.56
N PRO A 72 -9.48 -2.43 -13.47
CA PRO A 72 -8.64 -3.57 -13.10
C PRO A 72 -7.37 -3.71 -13.95
N GLN A 73 -7.51 -3.52 -15.26
CA GLN A 73 -6.40 -3.65 -16.20
C GLN A 73 -5.39 -2.50 -16.06
N LYS A 74 -5.86 -1.26 -15.84
CA LYS A 74 -4.96 -0.12 -15.60
C LYS A 74 -4.22 -0.28 -14.28
N GLN A 75 -4.92 -0.66 -13.21
CA GLN A 75 -4.28 -0.89 -11.92
C GLN A 75 -3.31 -2.08 -11.96
N ARG A 76 -3.63 -3.16 -12.69
CA ARG A 76 -2.69 -4.26 -12.97
C ARG A 76 -1.40 -3.74 -13.62
N GLN A 77 -1.53 -2.96 -14.69
CA GLN A 77 -0.37 -2.38 -15.40
C GLN A 77 0.45 -1.48 -14.49
N TYR A 78 -0.22 -0.57 -13.77
CA TYR A 78 0.44 0.31 -12.82
C TYR A 78 1.21 -0.46 -11.76
N ILE A 79 0.61 -1.50 -11.16
CA ILE A 79 1.29 -2.35 -10.17
C ILE A 79 2.50 -3.04 -10.79
N GLU A 80 2.36 -3.58 -12.00
CA GLU A 80 3.46 -4.26 -12.69
C GLU A 80 4.64 -3.33 -12.98
N ASP A 81 4.38 -2.14 -13.50
CA ASP A 81 5.42 -1.16 -13.82
C ASP A 81 6.05 -0.59 -12.54
N LEU A 82 5.25 -0.35 -11.50
CA LEU A 82 5.76 0.02 -10.18
C LEU A 82 6.67 -1.07 -9.60
N THR A 83 6.29 -2.34 -9.70
CA THR A 83 7.13 -3.45 -9.27
C THR A 83 8.44 -3.51 -10.06
N ARG A 84 8.41 -3.28 -11.38
CA ARG A 84 9.63 -3.18 -12.20
C ARG A 84 10.56 -2.05 -11.76
N VAL A 85 9.99 -0.91 -11.37
CA VAL A 85 10.77 0.20 -10.81
C VAL A 85 11.44 -0.23 -9.50
N TYR A 86 10.69 -0.84 -8.57
CA TYR A 86 11.24 -1.28 -7.28
C TYR A 86 12.26 -2.42 -7.37
N MET A 87 12.32 -3.12 -8.50
CA MET A 87 13.33 -4.15 -8.77
C MET A 87 14.68 -3.57 -9.23
N GLN A 88 14.77 -2.27 -9.47
CA GLN A 88 16.02 -1.60 -9.84
C GLN A 88 16.83 -1.23 -8.59
N ASP A 89 18.15 -1.32 -8.69
CA ASP A 89 19.03 -0.72 -7.70
C ASP A 89 18.87 0.80 -7.71
N ASP A 90 18.91 1.44 -6.54
CA ASP A 90 18.75 2.89 -6.38
C ASP A 90 17.50 3.48 -7.09
N TYR A 91 16.38 2.75 -7.05
CA TYR A 91 15.14 3.03 -7.79
C TYR A 91 14.48 4.40 -7.53
N MET A 92 14.93 5.21 -6.56
CA MET A 92 14.19 6.38 -6.07
C MET A 92 13.96 7.45 -7.16
N ASP A 93 14.97 7.73 -7.98
CA ASP A 93 14.82 8.70 -9.08
C ASP A 93 13.95 8.15 -10.20
N ALA A 94 14.08 6.86 -10.51
CA ALA A 94 13.20 6.15 -11.44
C ALA A 94 11.74 6.16 -10.97
N LEU A 95 11.51 5.99 -9.66
CA LEU A 95 10.18 6.08 -9.05
C LEU A 95 9.59 7.47 -9.19
N LYS A 96 10.36 8.53 -8.90
CA LYS A 96 9.87 9.92 -9.05
C LYS A 96 9.52 10.22 -10.51
N ALA A 97 10.34 9.77 -11.47
CA ALA A 97 10.06 9.94 -12.89
C ALA A 97 8.81 9.15 -13.32
N PHE A 98 8.69 7.89 -12.89
CA PHE A 98 7.53 7.04 -13.13
C PHE A 98 6.25 7.68 -12.59
N LEU A 99 6.26 8.14 -11.33
CA LEU A 99 5.09 8.74 -10.70
C LEU A 99 4.63 10.00 -11.43
N ASN A 100 5.54 10.91 -11.80
CA ASN A 100 5.15 12.11 -12.57
C ASN A 100 4.46 11.73 -13.88
N LYS A 101 5.06 10.79 -14.64
CA LYS A 101 4.47 10.30 -15.89
C LYS A 101 3.08 9.71 -15.68
N GLU A 102 2.90 8.87 -14.66
CA GLU A 102 1.60 8.22 -14.41
C GLU A 102 0.54 9.21 -13.91
N ILE A 103 0.94 10.24 -13.15
CA ILE A 103 0.04 11.32 -12.74
C ILE A 103 -0.48 12.07 -13.97
N ASP A 104 0.38 12.38 -14.93
CA ASP A 104 0.02 13.08 -16.18
C ASP A 104 -0.97 12.28 -17.05
N LEU A 105 -1.01 10.95 -16.89
CA LEU A 105 -1.91 10.05 -17.62
C LEU A 105 -3.28 9.87 -16.94
N LEU A 106 -3.49 10.45 -15.75
CA LEU A 106 -4.78 10.36 -15.07
C LEU A 106 -5.86 11.13 -15.86
N PRO A 107 -7.09 10.59 -15.95
CA PRO A 107 -8.21 11.31 -16.54
C PRO A 107 -8.44 12.66 -15.83
N GLU A 108 -8.84 13.67 -16.60
CA GLU A 108 -9.18 14.98 -16.06
C GLU A 108 -10.27 14.86 -14.96
N GLY A 109 -10.08 15.59 -13.86
CA GLY A 109 -11.00 15.56 -12.72
C GLY A 109 -10.84 14.35 -11.79
N THR A 110 -9.87 13.45 -12.02
CA THR A 110 -9.57 12.36 -11.08
C THR A 110 -9.22 12.90 -9.70
N ARG A 111 -9.97 12.49 -8.68
CA ARG A 111 -9.72 12.84 -7.28
C ARG A 111 -9.91 11.62 -6.39
N VAL A 112 -9.04 11.48 -5.39
CA VAL A 112 -9.12 10.40 -4.40
C VAL A 112 -9.10 10.96 -3.00
N GLN A 113 -9.83 10.31 -2.10
CA GLN A 113 -9.80 10.68 -0.70
C GLN A 113 -8.48 10.24 -0.03
N GLY A 114 -7.69 11.16 0.48
CA GLY A 114 -6.39 10.89 1.11
C GLY A 114 -6.37 11.02 2.63
N THR A 115 -7.50 10.80 3.31
CA THR A 115 -7.62 10.87 4.78
C THR A 115 -6.53 10.09 5.53
N LYS A 116 -6.01 9.00 4.95
CA LYS A 116 -4.92 8.22 5.55
C LYS A 116 -3.61 9.01 5.61
N LEU A 117 -3.34 9.93 4.68
CA LEU A 117 -2.15 10.78 4.72
C LEU A 117 -2.09 11.63 5.99
N ALA A 118 -3.23 12.15 6.44
CA ALA A 118 -3.30 12.88 7.70
C ALA A 118 -2.91 12.00 8.91
N GLN A 119 -3.18 10.69 8.85
CA GLN A 119 -2.74 9.74 9.88
C GLN A 119 -1.24 9.45 9.76
N LEU A 120 -0.74 9.21 8.55
CA LEU A 120 0.69 8.95 8.30
C LEU A 120 1.56 10.11 8.76
N SER A 121 1.17 11.34 8.44
CA SER A 121 1.87 12.56 8.84
C SER A 121 2.03 12.68 10.37
N ARG A 122 1.02 12.26 11.15
CA ARG A 122 1.07 12.34 12.63
C ARG A 122 2.05 11.38 13.26
N TYR A 123 2.21 10.19 12.69
CA TYR A 123 3.10 9.16 13.21
C TYR A 123 4.50 9.18 12.57
N GLY A 124 4.66 9.91 11.48
CA GLY A 124 5.86 9.95 10.66
C GLY A 124 5.89 8.82 9.63
N ALA A 125 6.26 9.12 8.38
CA ALA A 125 6.31 8.13 7.31
C ALA A 125 7.29 6.98 7.60
N SER A 126 8.45 7.28 8.19
CA SER A 126 9.46 6.29 8.60
C SER A 126 8.91 5.25 9.56
N TYR A 127 8.08 5.66 10.52
CA TYR A 127 7.44 4.73 11.45
C TYR A 127 6.62 3.65 10.73
N TRP A 128 5.85 4.04 9.71
CA TRP A 128 5.03 3.10 8.96
C TRP A 128 5.88 2.16 8.11
N GLN A 129 6.95 2.66 7.49
CA GLN A 129 7.92 1.85 6.74
C GLN A 129 8.53 0.77 7.64
N ASP A 130 9.06 1.17 8.80
CA ASP A 130 9.70 0.27 9.76
C ASP A 130 8.73 -0.80 10.28
N LYS A 131 7.49 -0.41 10.55
CA LYS A 131 6.47 -1.35 11.03
C LYS A 131 6.05 -2.36 9.97
N PHE A 132 5.84 -1.93 8.72
CA PHE A 132 5.57 -2.88 7.63
C PHE A 132 6.77 -3.79 7.38
N ARG A 133 7.99 -3.24 7.34
CA ARG A 133 9.23 -4.03 7.19
C ARG A 133 9.34 -5.10 8.27
N THR A 134 9.19 -4.72 9.54
CA THR A 134 9.23 -5.67 10.69
C THR A 134 8.16 -6.75 10.57
N LEU A 135 6.95 -6.39 10.17
CA LEU A 135 5.85 -7.33 9.99
C LEU A 135 6.16 -8.36 8.90
N ILE A 136 6.72 -7.91 7.77
CA ILE A 136 7.11 -8.78 6.65
C ILE A 136 8.26 -9.70 7.05
N GLU A 137 9.31 -9.17 7.68
CA GLU A 137 10.44 -9.97 8.16
C GLU A 137 9.99 -11.07 9.13
N ASN A 138 9.08 -10.76 10.06
CA ASN A 138 8.54 -11.75 10.98
C ASN A 138 7.70 -12.81 10.24
N ALA A 139 6.88 -12.40 9.27
CA ALA A 139 6.09 -13.33 8.46
C ALA A 139 6.99 -14.34 7.71
N ILE A 140 8.10 -13.86 7.12
CA ILE A 140 9.07 -14.70 6.42
C ILE A 140 9.82 -15.63 7.39
N LYS A 141 10.18 -15.15 8.59
CA LYS A 141 10.83 -15.97 9.62
C LYS A 141 9.92 -17.09 10.14
N GLU A 142 8.63 -16.80 10.31
CA GLU A 142 7.63 -17.78 10.71
C GLU A 142 7.39 -18.83 9.62
N ASP A 143 7.28 -18.41 8.36
CA ASP A 143 7.10 -19.28 7.20
C ASP A 143 7.59 -18.61 5.91
N ALA A 144 8.80 -18.96 5.46
CA ALA A 144 9.42 -18.37 4.28
C ALA A 144 8.68 -18.68 2.96
N LEU A 145 7.83 -19.71 2.98
CA LEU A 145 7.02 -20.11 1.83
C LEU A 145 5.62 -19.46 1.85
N ALA A 146 5.31 -18.65 2.87
CA ALA A 146 4.02 -17.99 2.97
C ALA A 146 3.90 -16.77 2.04
N VAL A 147 2.81 -16.70 1.30
CA VAL A 147 2.52 -15.60 0.36
C VAL A 147 1.84 -14.44 1.09
N PRO A 148 2.38 -13.22 1.02
CA PRO A 148 1.76 -12.03 1.57
C PRO A 148 0.57 -11.61 0.70
N ARG A 149 -0.54 -11.31 1.35
CA ARG A 149 -1.80 -10.87 0.75
C ARG A 149 -2.06 -9.43 1.22
N ILE A 150 -1.70 -8.45 0.42
CA ILE A 150 -1.95 -7.03 0.73
C ILE A 150 -3.44 -6.74 0.53
N VAL A 151 -4.17 -6.42 1.59
CA VAL A 151 -5.65 -6.31 1.52
C VAL A 151 -6.15 -4.88 1.42
N ALA A 152 -5.29 -3.90 1.73
CA ALA A 152 -5.63 -2.49 1.70
C ALA A 152 -4.71 -1.71 0.76
N HIS A 153 -5.11 -0.49 0.41
CA HIS A 153 -4.26 0.41 -0.36
C HIS A 153 -3.09 0.98 0.46
N THR A 154 -3.26 1.19 1.77
CA THR A 154 -2.22 1.82 2.60
C THR A 154 -0.90 1.04 2.66
N PRO A 155 -0.88 -0.31 2.76
CA PRO A 155 0.37 -1.06 2.69
C PRO A 155 1.24 -0.78 1.45
N PHE A 156 0.68 -0.20 0.38
CA PHE A 156 1.47 0.21 -0.78
C PHE A 156 2.52 1.30 -0.50
N ILE A 157 2.38 2.05 0.60
CA ILE A 157 3.43 2.96 1.07
C ILE A 157 4.73 2.20 1.33
N ALA A 158 4.63 0.98 1.84
CA ALA A 158 5.76 0.10 2.10
C ALA A 158 5.95 -0.96 1.02
N TYR A 159 5.35 -0.79 -0.17
CA TYR A 159 5.33 -1.84 -1.20
C TYR A 159 6.72 -2.35 -1.56
N HIS A 160 7.70 -1.45 -1.64
CA HIS A 160 9.09 -1.77 -1.94
C HIS A 160 9.69 -2.80 -0.97
N HIS A 161 9.35 -2.76 0.33
CA HIS A 161 9.80 -3.76 1.30
C HIS A 161 9.24 -5.15 0.99
N PHE A 162 8.00 -5.25 0.50
CA PHE A 162 7.45 -6.53 0.07
C PHE A 162 8.19 -7.08 -1.13
N ILE A 163 8.48 -6.23 -2.12
CA ILE A 163 9.21 -6.63 -3.32
C ILE A 163 10.60 -7.14 -2.95
N ASP A 164 11.38 -6.35 -2.22
CA ASP A 164 12.76 -6.68 -1.83
C ASP A 164 12.81 -7.98 -1.00
N LEU A 165 12.06 -8.05 0.11
CA LEU A 165 12.12 -9.18 1.03
C LEU A 165 11.61 -10.48 0.40
N TYR A 166 10.52 -10.44 -0.39
CA TYR A 166 9.99 -11.66 -1.01
C TYR A 166 10.76 -12.09 -2.24
N LYS A 167 11.41 -11.18 -2.96
CA LYS A 167 12.33 -11.55 -4.04
C LYS A 167 13.57 -12.24 -3.51
N ASN A 168 14.15 -11.70 -2.44
CA ASN A 168 15.50 -12.07 -1.99
C ASN A 168 15.50 -13.14 -0.89
N ILE A 169 14.44 -13.23 -0.08
CA ILE A 169 14.37 -14.12 1.09
C ILE A 169 13.17 -15.07 1.00
N GLY A 170 12.03 -14.57 0.53
CA GLY A 170 10.81 -15.36 0.39
C GLY A 170 10.78 -16.26 -0.85
N ASN A 171 9.58 -16.72 -1.20
CA ASN A 171 9.34 -17.60 -2.35
C ASN A 171 9.17 -16.86 -3.70
N GLY A 172 9.41 -15.54 -3.74
CA GLY A 172 9.21 -14.72 -4.93
C GLY A 172 7.75 -14.47 -5.31
N GLN A 173 6.79 -14.76 -4.43
CA GLN A 173 5.37 -14.57 -4.72
C GLN A 173 4.70 -13.63 -3.72
N LEU A 174 3.79 -12.81 -4.24
CA LEU A 174 2.97 -11.90 -3.46
C LEU A 174 1.64 -11.64 -4.17
N SER A 175 0.69 -11.05 -3.47
CA SER A 175 -0.58 -10.70 -4.09
C SER A 175 -1.24 -9.54 -3.39
N VAL A 176 -2.15 -8.92 -4.12
CA VAL A 176 -2.98 -7.82 -3.66
C VAL A 176 -4.41 -8.30 -3.76
N ILE A 177 -5.16 -8.18 -2.67
CA ILE A 177 -6.56 -8.54 -2.57
C ILE A 177 -7.37 -7.25 -2.53
N VAL A 178 -8.46 -7.20 -3.30
CA VAL A 178 -9.39 -6.06 -3.34
C VAL A 178 -10.70 -6.51 -2.72
N PRO A 179 -10.95 -6.21 -1.42
CA PRO A 179 -12.12 -6.72 -0.69
C PRO A 179 -13.45 -6.41 -1.35
N GLU A 180 -13.58 -5.25 -1.98
CA GLU A 180 -14.78 -4.81 -2.69
C GLU A 180 -15.14 -5.75 -3.83
N TRP A 181 -14.14 -6.25 -4.56
CA TRP A 181 -14.35 -7.20 -5.64
C TRP A 181 -14.74 -8.58 -5.13
N MET A 182 -14.22 -8.97 -3.97
CA MET A 182 -14.53 -10.25 -3.34
C MET A 182 -16.01 -10.37 -2.98
N ILE A 183 -16.56 -9.33 -2.34
CA ILE A 183 -17.93 -9.33 -1.82
C ILE A 183 -18.99 -9.11 -2.90
N ASP A 184 -18.62 -8.52 -4.03
CA ASP A 184 -19.50 -8.35 -5.19
C ASP A 184 -19.79 -9.71 -5.84
N LYS A 185 -21.05 -10.15 -5.85
CA LYS A 185 -21.41 -11.48 -6.36
C LYS A 185 -21.22 -11.61 -7.88
N ASP A 186 -21.33 -10.51 -8.62
CA ASP A 186 -21.31 -10.49 -10.08
C ASP A 186 -19.88 -10.31 -10.61
N ASN A 187 -18.96 -9.85 -9.76
CA ASN A 187 -17.54 -9.77 -10.09
C ASN A 187 -16.86 -11.14 -9.97
N THR A 188 -16.08 -11.50 -10.98
CA THR A 188 -15.29 -12.76 -10.99
C THR A 188 -13.88 -12.58 -10.43
N LEU A 189 -13.44 -11.34 -10.19
CA LEU A 189 -12.10 -10.99 -9.73
C LEU A 189 -12.04 -10.86 -8.20
N MET A 190 -10.84 -11.02 -7.65
CA MET A 190 -10.55 -10.78 -6.23
C MET A 190 -9.28 -9.96 -5.99
N GLY A 191 -8.49 -9.69 -7.03
CA GLY A 191 -7.30 -8.86 -6.92
C GLY A 191 -6.24 -9.21 -7.96
N TYR A 192 -4.98 -9.28 -7.54
CA TYR A 192 -3.81 -9.44 -8.39
C TYR A 192 -2.83 -10.44 -7.81
N SER A 193 -2.29 -11.33 -8.64
CA SER A 193 -1.16 -12.19 -8.29
C SER A 193 0.12 -11.63 -8.90
N ILE A 194 1.22 -11.74 -8.15
CA ILE A 194 2.50 -11.14 -8.50
C ILE A 194 3.57 -12.20 -8.31
N ASP A 195 4.25 -12.52 -9.40
CA ASP A 195 5.34 -13.49 -9.44
C ASP A 195 6.63 -12.75 -9.80
N LEU A 196 7.65 -12.93 -8.97
CA LEU A 196 8.97 -12.30 -9.09
C LEU A 196 10.07 -13.31 -9.42
N ARG A 197 9.76 -14.61 -9.55
CA ARG A 197 10.78 -15.67 -9.71
C ARG A 197 11.57 -15.50 -11.00
N ASP A 198 10.86 -15.37 -12.11
CA ASP A 198 11.41 -15.25 -13.48
C ASP A 198 11.12 -13.87 -14.09
N GLY A 199 11.37 -12.81 -13.32
CA GLY A 199 11.04 -11.43 -13.67
C GLY A 199 9.71 -10.99 -13.07
N VAL A 200 9.23 -9.80 -13.44
CA VAL A 200 8.02 -9.20 -12.87
C VAL A 200 6.80 -9.55 -13.73
N HIS A 201 5.91 -10.37 -13.16
CA HIS A 201 4.65 -10.76 -13.79
C HIS A 201 3.47 -10.46 -12.87
N VAL A 202 2.53 -9.63 -13.34
CA VAL A 202 1.29 -9.32 -12.58
C VAL A 202 0.07 -9.74 -13.37
N LEU A 203 -0.72 -10.63 -12.77
CA LEU A 203 -1.95 -11.18 -13.36
C LEU A 203 -3.18 -10.81 -12.54
N LEU A 204 -4.33 -10.72 -13.22
CA LEU A 204 -5.62 -10.61 -12.54
C LEU A 204 -5.96 -11.92 -11.85
N GLN A 205 -6.26 -11.83 -10.55
CA GLN A 205 -6.66 -12.96 -9.74
C GLN A 205 -8.17 -13.13 -9.79
N GLN A 206 -8.63 -14.28 -10.29
CA GLN A 206 -10.03 -14.68 -10.28
C GLN A 206 -10.39 -15.38 -8.97
N LYS A 207 -11.64 -15.26 -8.55
CA LYS A 207 -12.22 -15.97 -7.40
C LYS A 207 -12.20 -17.50 -7.57
N SER A 208 -12.34 -17.95 -8.81
CA SER A 208 -12.37 -19.37 -9.21
C SER A 208 -10.99 -19.98 -9.41
N ARG A 209 -9.90 -19.26 -9.14
CA ARG A 209 -8.53 -19.78 -9.19
C ARG A 209 -7.99 -19.83 -7.77
N CYS A 210 -7.33 -20.93 -7.36
CA CYS A 210 -6.59 -20.91 -6.10
C CYS A 210 -5.45 -19.93 -6.32
N LEU A 211 -5.11 -19.25 -5.24
CA LEU A 211 -4.07 -18.26 -5.23
C LEU A 211 -2.65 -18.84 -5.45
N HIS A 212 -2.53 -20.14 -5.77
CA HIS A 212 -1.32 -20.90 -6.13
C HIS A 212 -1.50 -21.84 -7.35
N GLY A 213 -2.66 -21.88 -8.03
CA GLY A 213 -2.88 -22.82 -9.15
C GLY A 213 -4.33 -23.00 -9.62
N ASN A 214 -4.54 -23.94 -10.55
CA ASN A 214 -5.85 -24.32 -11.08
C ASN A 214 -6.66 -25.11 -10.05
N TRP A 215 -7.98 -24.92 -10.06
CA TRP A 215 -8.91 -25.71 -9.28
C TRP A 215 -9.10 -27.08 -9.93
N ASP A 216 -8.74 -28.14 -9.21
CA ASP A 216 -9.46 -29.41 -9.26
C ASP A 216 -10.31 -29.62 -7.98
N CYS A 217 -10.63 -28.58 -7.22
CA CYS A 217 -11.59 -28.67 -6.10
C CYS A 217 -13.06 -28.50 -6.58
N MET A 218 -13.40 -28.88 -7.81
CA MET A 218 -14.80 -29.19 -8.16
C MET A 218 -15.09 -30.64 -7.74
N GLY A 219 -15.40 -30.84 -6.45
CA GLY A 219 -16.10 -32.06 -6.02
C GLY A 219 -15.49 -32.89 -4.88
N HIS A 220 -14.33 -32.54 -4.33
CA HIS A 220 -13.78 -33.26 -3.17
C HIS A 220 -13.41 -32.36 -2.00
N ALA A 221 -13.49 -32.95 -0.81
CA ALA A 221 -13.29 -32.34 0.49
C ALA A 221 -11.85 -31.83 0.67
N CYS A 222 -11.53 -30.68 0.08
CA CYS A 222 -10.27 -29.97 0.34
C CYS A 222 -10.29 -29.51 1.82
N THR A 223 -9.22 -29.71 2.58
CA THR A 223 -9.08 -29.25 3.97
C THR A 223 -8.88 -27.74 4.04
N MET A 224 -8.99 -27.13 5.22
CA MET A 224 -8.89 -25.68 5.35
C MET A 224 -7.53 -25.10 4.94
N ASP A 225 -6.46 -25.84 5.26
CA ASP A 225 -5.11 -25.49 4.82
C ASP A 225 -5.05 -25.49 3.28
N GLU A 226 -5.67 -26.44 2.61
CA GLU A 226 -5.71 -26.49 1.13
C GLU A 226 -6.60 -25.37 0.53
N ARG A 227 -7.69 -24.98 1.20
CA ARG A 227 -8.63 -23.92 0.75
C ARG A 227 -8.09 -22.49 0.89
N LEU A 228 -7.24 -22.25 1.89
CA LEU A 228 -6.51 -20.99 2.06
C LEU A 228 -5.21 -20.93 1.24
N CYS A 229 -4.93 -21.98 0.43
CA CYS A 229 -3.67 -22.19 -0.25
C CYS A 229 -2.51 -22.14 0.79
N GLN A 230 -2.46 -23.14 1.67
CA GLN A 230 -1.62 -23.55 2.83
C GLN A 230 -0.74 -22.54 3.60
N ARG A 231 -0.34 -21.40 3.06
CA ARG A 231 0.66 -20.50 3.65
C ARG A 231 0.39 -19.08 3.15
N SER A 232 -0.61 -18.40 3.70
CA SER A 232 -0.93 -17.01 3.34
C SER A 232 -1.00 -16.13 4.57
N TYR A 233 -0.41 -14.94 4.49
CA TYR A 233 -0.55 -13.89 5.49
C TYR A 233 -1.31 -12.70 4.93
N PHE A 234 -2.45 -12.36 5.52
CA PHE A 234 -3.21 -11.17 5.17
C PHE A 234 -2.64 -9.96 5.89
N ILE A 235 -2.20 -8.97 5.13
CA ILE A 235 -1.46 -7.82 5.64
C ILE A 235 -2.31 -6.57 5.48
N ASP A 236 -2.57 -5.91 6.61
CA ASP A 236 -3.36 -4.68 6.71
C ASP A 236 -2.64 -3.66 7.62
N ASP A 237 -2.94 -2.37 7.40
CA ASP A 237 -2.32 -1.28 8.13
C ASP A 237 -2.81 -1.19 9.59
N THR A 238 -4.10 -1.42 9.83
CA THR A 238 -4.74 -1.19 11.13
C THR A 238 -6.06 -1.96 11.22
N ILE A 239 -6.33 -2.56 12.37
CA ILE A 239 -7.69 -3.04 12.71
C ILE A 239 -8.39 -1.91 13.48
N ASN A 240 -8.76 -0.82 12.80
CA ASN A 240 -9.49 0.26 13.46
C ASN A 240 -10.95 -0.15 13.73
N THR A 241 -11.64 -0.62 12.69
CA THR A 241 -13.04 -1.09 12.77
C THR A 241 -13.18 -2.60 12.52
N GLY A 242 -12.10 -3.25 12.09
CA GLY A 242 -12.10 -4.64 11.62
C GLY A 242 -12.90 -4.87 10.34
N THR A 243 -13.35 -3.82 9.64
CA THR A 243 -14.18 -3.95 8.43
C THR A 243 -13.49 -4.74 7.31
N THR A 244 -12.23 -4.43 7.03
CA THR A 244 -11.43 -5.13 6.00
C THR A 244 -11.26 -6.61 6.33
N SER A 245 -10.86 -6.92 7.57
CA SER A 245 -10.75 -8.29 8.06
C SER A 245 -12.10 -9.02 8.01
N LYS A 246 -13.21 -8.40 8.44
CA LYS A 246 -14.55 -8.98 8.35
C LYS A 246 -14.95 -9.30 6.91
N LYS A 247 -14.66 -8.42 5.94
CA LYS A 247 -14.93 -8.67 4.52
C LYS A 247 -14.15 -9.90 4.02
N VAL A 248 -12.87 -9.99 4.36
CA VAL A 248 -12.01 -11.14 4.02
C VAL A 248 -12.57 -12.42 4.64
N THR A 249 -12.77 -12.45 5.97
CA THR A 249 -13.26 -13.64 6.67
C THR A 249 -14.64 -14.07 6.19
N ASN A 250 -15.56 -13.13 5.97
CA ASN A 250 -16.91 -13.43 5.45
C ASN A 250 -16.88 -13.99 4.03
N PHE A 251 -16.01 -13.48 3.16
CA PHE A 251 -15.86 -14.04 1.82
C PHE A 251 -15.44 -15.50 1.91
N TRP A 252 -14.39 -15.80 2.69
CA TRP A 252 -13.91 -17.17 2.82
C TRP A 252 -14.95 -18.10 3.45
N ASN A 253 -15.65 -17.61 4.48
CA ASN A 253 -16.71 -18.38 5.13
C ASN A 253 -17.86 -18.68 4.15
N SER A 254 -18.33 -17.67 3.42
CA SER A 254 -19.45 -17.84 2.47
C SER A 254 -19.10 -18.68 1.24
N LYS A 255 -17.87 -18.60 0.72
CA LYS A 255 -17.46 -19.32 -0.49
C LYS A 255 -16.92 -20.71 -0.22
N TYR A 256 -16.28 -20.90 0.93
CA TYR A 256 -15.54 -22.11 1.25
C TYR A 256 -15.97 -22.77 2.57
N GLY A 257 -16.99 -22.24 3.24
CA GLY A 257 -17.55 -22.80 4.47
C GLY A 257 -16.61 -22.72 5.68
N SER A 258 -15.68 -21.76 5.70
CA SER A 258 -14.73 -21.64 6.81
C SER A 258 -14.07 -20.26 6.93
N GLU A 259 -13.62 -19.93 8.13
CA GLU A 259 -13.02 -18.64 8.49
C GLU A 259 -11.50 -18.62 8.29
N VAL A 260 -10.96 -17.44 7.98
CA VAL A 260 -9.51 -17.22 7.96
C VAL A 260 -8.98 -17.24 9.41
N PRO A 261 -8.00 -18.09 9.75
CA PRO A 261 -7.40 -18.11 11.08
C PRO A 261 -6.80 -16.76 11.46
N LEU A 262 -7.02 -16.31 12.70
CA LEU A 262 -6.61 -14.98 13.16
C LEU A 262 -5.09 -14.78 13.15
N ASP A 263 -4.31 -15.84 13.38
CA ASP A 263 -2.85 -15.84 13.32
C ASP A 263 -2.30 -15.57 11.92
N ARG A 264 -3.12 -15.80 10.88
CA ARG A 264 -2.81 -15.50 9.48
C ARG A 264 -3.12 -14.06 9.10
N ILE A 265 -3.78 -13.29 9.96
CA ILE A 265 -4.05 -11.86 9.76
C ILE A 265 -3.00 -11.05 10.53
N LYS A 266 -2.05 -10.46 9.79
CA LYS A 266 -0.94 -9.67 10.33
C LYS A 266 -1.24 -8.18 10.16
N VAL A 267 -1.21 -7.41 11.25
CA VAL A 267 -1.49 -5.97 11.24
C VAL A 267 -0.48 -5.19 12.06
N ILE A 268 -0.19 -3.95 11.66
CA ILE A 268 0.82 -3.12 12.35
C ILE A 268 0.47 -2.88 13.82
N THR A 269 -0.81 -2.69 14.15
CA THR A 269 -1.25 -2.44 15.53
C THR A 269 -0.94 -3.59 16.49
N ASN A 270 -0.71 -4.81 16.00
CA ASN A 270 -0.35 -5.96 16.83
C ASN A 270 1.13 -5.96 17.26
N LEU A 271 2.00 -5.15 16.63
CA LEU A 271 3.43 -5.09 16.96
C LEU A 271 3.74 -4.39 18.29
N ASN A 272 2.76 -3.72 18.90
CA ASN A 272 2.94 -3.02 20.18
C ASN A 272 2.52 -3.85 21.40
N LYS A 273 2.07 -5.10 21.20
CA LYS A 273 1.82 -6.05 22.31
C LYS A 273 3.11 -6.82 22.60
N LYS A 274 4.00 -6.21 23.40
CA LYS A 274 5.05 -6.92 24.14
C LYS A 274 4.83 -6.64 25.62
#